data_AF-A0A9D8WGY1-F1
#
_entry.id   AF-A0A9D8WGY1-F1
#
_cell.length_a   1.000
_cell.length_b   1.000
_cell.length_c   1.000
_cell.angle_alpha   90.00
_cell.angle_beta   90.00
_cell.angle_gamma   90.00
#
_symmetry.space_group_name_H-M   'P 1'
#
loop_
_entity.id
_entity.type
_entity.pdbx_description
1 polymer ?
#
loop_
_entity_poly.entity_id
_entity_poly.type
_entity_poly.pdbx_seq_one_letter_code
_entity_poly.pdbx_strand_id
1 'polypeptide(L)'
;MKDIVLDLGPVNSVDETAFAQAIENLAEWHKKTGGQGWRDRDAPDVMIKTVCDTAGELRKAVIFQKQEWASAFMGFWLDEREA
;
A
#
# COMPACT_ATOMS: atom_id res chain seq x y z
N MET A 1 17.10 -7.43 -3.71
CA MET A 1 15.76 -7.08 -3.19
C MET A 1 14.89 -6.77 -4.39
N LYS A 2 13.67 -7.31 -4.46
CA LYS A 2 12.70 -6.99 -5.50
C LYS A 2 11.63 -6.13 -4.86
N ASP A 3 11.62 -4.85 -5.20
CA ASP A 3 10.55 -3.94 -4.78
C ASP A 3 9.28 -4.29 -5.56
N ILE A 4 8.16 -4.37 -4.85
CA ILE A 4 6.85 -4.67 -5.42
C ILE A 4 6.11 -3.36 -5.53
N VAL A 5 5.88 -2.94 -6.77
CA VAL A 5 5.22 -1.68 -7.10
C VAL A 5 3.76 -1.96 -7.44
N LEU A 6 2.84 -1.40 -6.68
CA LEU A 6 1.41 -1.38 -6.95
C LEU A 6 1.03 -0.02 -7.52
N ASP A 7 0.64 0.02 -8.79
CA ASP A 7 0.07 1.20 -9.41
C ASP A 7 -1.40 1.35 -9.00
N LEU A 8 -1.74 2.49 -8.39
CA LEU A 8 -3.11 2.80 -7.98
C LEU A 8 -3.87 3.59 -9.06
N GLY A 9 -3.17 4.04 -10.11
CA GLY A 9 -3.73 4.84 -11.19
C GLY A 9 -3.47 6.35 -11.04
N PRO A 10 -4.22 7.18 -11.80
CA PRO A 10 -4.06 8.64 -11.80
C PRO A 10 -4.35 9.23 -10.42
N VAL A 11 -3.49 10.13 -9.92
CA VAL A 11 -3.65 10.78 -8.60
C VAL A 11 -5.03 11.42 -8.44
N ASN A 12 -5.54 12.06 -9.50
CA ASN A 12 -6.86 12.71 -9.49
C ASN A 12 -8.04 11.72 -9.40
N SER A 13 -7.79 10.44 -9.66
CA SER A 13 -8.79 9.37 -9.61
C SER A 13 -8.61 8.43 -8.42
N VAL A 14 -7.52 8.58 -7.67
CA VAL A 14 -7.27 7.82 -6.45
C VAL A 14 -8.06 8.46 -5.33
N ASP A 15 -8.95 7.70 -4.71
CA ASP A 15 -9.64 8.13 -3.51
C ASP A 15 -8.64 8.17 -2.33
N GLU A 16 -8.34 9.38 -1.85
CA GLU A 16 -7.34 9.57 -0.80
C GLU A 16 -7.84 9.09 0.57
N THR A 17 -9.16 9.03 0.78
CA THR A 17 -9.76 8.55 2.02
C THR A 17 -9.67 7.04 2.08
N ALA A 18 -10.11 6.34 1.04
CA ALA A 18 -9.97 4.89 0.89
C ALA A 18 -8.48 4.48 0.96
N PHE A 19 -7.59 5.31 0.41
CA PHE A 19 -6.16 5.04 0.44
C PHE A 19 -5.60 5.12 1.87
N ALA A 20 -5.95 6.17 2.61
CA ALA A 20 -5.55 6.31 4.00
C ALA A 20 -6.11 5.14 4.83
N GLN A 21 -7.38 4.78 4.64
CA GLN A 21 -8.03 3.70 5.35
C GLN A 21 -7.39 2.33 5.06
N ALA A 22 -7.03 2.05 3.80
CA ALA A 22 -6.32 0.84 3.42
C ALA A 22 -4.92 0.73 4.07
N ILE A 23 -4.21 1.86 4.21
CA ILE A 23 -2.91 1.92 4.92
C ILE A 23 -3.10 1.67 6.42
N GLU A 24 -4.14 2.25 7.03
CA GLU A 24 -4.46 2.00 8.45
C GLU A 24 -4.84 0.54 8.69
N ASN A 25 -5.70 -0.04 7.85
CA ASN A 25 -6.10 -1.45 7.92
C ASN A 25 -4.88 -2.39 7.79
N LEU A 26 -3.91 -2.05 6.91
CA LEU A 26 -2.65 -2.76 6.79
C LEU A 26 -1.82 -2.70 8.09
N ALA A 27 -1.74 -1.53 8.72
CA ALA A 27 -1.03 -1.34 9.97
C ALA A 27 -1.71 -2.10 11.14
N GLU A 28 -3.04 -2.13 11.18
CA GLU A 28 -3.80 -2.92 12.14
C GLU A 28 -3.64 -4.43 11.92
N TRP A 29 -3.66 -4.87 10.66
CA TRP A 29 -3.41 -6.26 10.28
C TRP A 29 -2.02 -6.71 10.70
N HIS A 30 -1.00 -5.85 10.52
CA HIS A 30 0.34 -6.10 11.05
C HIS A 30 0.35 -6.27 12.57
N LYS A 31 -0.32 -5.38 13.31
CA LYS A 31 -0.42 -5.48 14.78
C LYS A 31 -1.08 -6.78 15.22
N LYS A 32 -2.15 -7.22 14.55
CA LYS A 32 -2.88 -8.45 14.86
C LYS A 32 -2.07 -9.70 14.51
N THR A 33 -1.34 -9.70 13.39
CA THR A 33 -0.57 -10.84 12.90
C THR A 33 0.81 -10.97 13.57
N GLY A 34 1.40 -9.86 14.00
CA GLY A 34 2.74 -9.80 14.62
C GLY A 34 2.82 -10.26 16.08
N GLY A 35 1.69 -10.60 16.72
CA GLY A 35 1.59 -10.86 18.16
C GLY A 35 2.33 -12.09 18.71
N GLN A 36 2.88 -13.00 17.88
CA GLN A 36 3.51 -14.24 18.38
C GLN A 36 4.93 -14.56 17.87
N GLY A 37 5.51 -13.81 16.93
CA GLY A 37 6.81 -14.20 16.36
C GLY A 37 7.74 -13.10 15.86
N TRP A 38 7.28 -11.86 15.75
CA TRP A 38 8.05 -10.79 15.11
C TRP A 38 8.58 -9.83 16.16
N ARG A 39 9.55 -10.30 16.95
CA ARG A 39 10.09 -9.54 18.09
C ARG A 39 11.24 -8.59 17.74
N ASP A 40 11.61 -8.43 16.46
CA ASP A 40 12.75 -7.58 16.12
C ASP A 40 12.64 -7.03 14.67
N ARG A 41 12.51 -5.69 14.57
CA ARG A 41 13.13 -4.81 13.56
C ARG A 41 12.61 -4.66 12.13
N ASP A 42 11.58 -5.34 11.67
CA ASP A 42 11.14 -5.19 10.27
C ASP A 42 9.75 -4.55 10.19
N ALA A 43 9.64 -3.27 10.62
CA ALA A 43 8.48 -2.47 10.25
C ALA A 43 8.44 -2.40 8.72
N PRO A 44 7.31 -2.69 8.06
CA PRO A 44 7.27 -2.64 6.61
C PRO A 44 7.63 -1.24 6.11
N ASP A 45 8.70 -1.13 5.34
CA ASP A 45 8.95 0.06 4.52
C ASP A 45 7.89 0.12 3.43
N VAL A 46 6.94 1.03 3.61
CA VAL A 46 5.94 1.40 2.61
C VAL A 46 6.36 2.72 2.00
N MET A 47 6.69 2.72 0.71
CA MET A 47 7.06 3.94 0.00
C MET A 47 5.96 4.32 -0.97
N ILE A 48 5.41 5.51 -0.79
CA ILE A 48 4.40 6.08 -1.69
C ILE A 48 5.15 6.91 -2.72
N LYS A 49 4.98 6.58 -3.99
CA LYS A 49 5.63 7.25 -5.11
C LYS A 49 4.58 7.88 -6.01
N THR A 50 4.68 9.19 -6.20
CA THR A 50 3.94 9.88 -7.25
C THR A 50 4.84 10.02 -8.47
N VAL A 51 4.43 9.48 -9.61
CA VAL A 51 5.16 9.58 -10.88
C VAL A 51 4.38 10.41 -11.88
N CYS A 52 5.06 11.23 -12.66
CA CYS A 52 4.46 11.90 -13.80
C CYS A 52 4.60 10.98 -15.01
N ASP A 53 3.48 10.60 -15.61
CA ASP A 53 3.46 9.85 -16.86
C ASP A 53 3.97 10.72 -18.02
N THR A 54 4.39 10.11 -19.12
CA THR A 54 4.72 10.77 -20.39
C THR A 54 3.60 11.67 -20.94
N ALA A 55 2.34 11.43 -20.52
CA ALA A 55 1.20 12.28 -20.83
C ALA A 55 1.09 13.54 -19.95
N GLY A 56 1.96 13.71 -18.95
CA GLY A 56 1.86 14.79 -17.95
C GLY A 56 0.90 14.50 -16.80
N GLU A 57 0.33 13.29 -16.76
CA GLU A 57 -0.61 12.88 -15.72
C GLU A 57 0.15 12.33 -14.50
N LEU A 58 -0.19 12.83 -13.31
CA LEU A 58 0.36 12.28 -12.07
C LEU A 58 -0.31 10.94 -11.75
N ARG A 59 0.48 9.91 -11.47
CA ARG A 59 0.04 8.58 -11.04
C ARG A 59 0.58 8.26 -9.65
N LYS A 60 -0.25 7.66 -8.80
CA LYS A 60 0.14 7.22 -7.45
C LYS A 60 0.48 5.74 -7.48
N ALA A 61 1.64 5.38 -6.98
CA ALA A 61 2.07 4.00 -6.80
C ALA A 61 2.53 3.79 -5.36
N VAL A 62 2.34 2.58 -4.85
CA VAL A 62 2.81 2.15 -3.54
C VAL A 62 3.82 1.06 -3.72
N ILE A 63 4.94 1.15 -3.01
CA ILE A 63 6.07 0.26 -3.14
C ILE A 63 6.27 -0.46 -1.82
N PHE A 64 6.33 -1.79 -1.91
CA PHE A 64 6.51 -2.69 -0.78
C PHE A 64 7.76 -3.55 -0.96
N GLN A 65 8.47 -3.81 0.13
CA GLN A 65 9.64 -4.70 0.12
C GLN A 65 9.29 -6.19 0.17
N LYS A 66 8.09 -6.57 0.67
CA LYS A 66 7.64 -7.97 0.73
C LYS A 66 6.28 -8.16 0.06
N GLN A 67 6.10 -9.31 -0.57
CA GLN A 67 4.87 -9.65 -1.29
C GLN A 67 3.66 -9.77 -0.37
N GLU A 68 3.85 -10.27 0.84
CA GLU A 68 2.78 -10.39 1.83
C GLU A 68 2.15 -9.02 2.13
N TRP A 69 2.96 -7.97 2.25
CA TRP A 69 2.48 -6.60 2.46
C TRP A 69 1.72 -6.07 1.25
N ALA A 70 2.26 -6.26 0.04
CA ALA A 70 1.61 -5.84 -1.19
C ALA A 70 0.27 -6.54 -1.39
N SER A 71 0.20 -7.85 -1.15
CA SER A 71 -1.04 -8.63 -1.26
C SER A 71 -2.07 -8.22 -0.22
N ALA A 72 -1.66 -8.01 1.04
CA ALA A 72 -2.55 -7.52 2.09
C ALA A 72 -3.10 -6.13 1.77
N PHE A 73 -2.23 -5.19 1.39
CA PHE A 73 -2.63 -3.84 0.98
C PHE A 73 -3.60 -3.87 -0.19
N MET A 74 -3.33 -4.68 -1.22
CA MET A 74 -4.20 -4.79 -2.39
C MET A 74 -5.59 -5.30 -2.01
N GLY A 75 -5.68 -6.22 -1.05
CA GLY A 75 -6.96 -6.67 -0.49
C GLY A 75 -7.74 -5.54 0.15
N PHE A 76 -7.11 -4.77 1.05
CA PHE A 76 -7.76 -3.61 1.69
C PHE A 76 -8.10 -2.51 0.68
N TRP A 77 -7.23 -2.26 -0.29
CA TRP A 77 -7.45 -1.24 -1.32
C TRP A 77 -8.64 -1.56 -2.23
N LEU A 78 -8.87 -2.82 -2.55
CA LEU A 78 -10.04 -3.25 -3.30
C LEU A 78 -11.31 -3.13 -2.45
N ASP A 79 -11.25 -3.58 -1.19
CA ASP A 79 -12.36 -3.50 -0.25
C ASP A 79 -12.82 -2.04 -0.04
N GLU A 80 -11.90 -1.13 0.25
CA GLU A 80 -12.18 0.31 0.47
C GLU A 80 -12.62 1.05 -0.81
N ARG A 81 -12.35 0.48 -2.00
CA ARG A 81 -12.83 1.04 -3.27
C ARG A 81 -14.21 0.54 -3.67
N GLU A 82 -14.60 -0.63 -3.17
CA GLU A 82 -15.92 -1.22 -3.41
C GLU A 82 -16.92 -0.93 -2.28
N ALA A 83 -16.45 -0.45 -1.12
CA ALA A 83 -17.25 0.01 0.03
C ALA A 83 -17.89 1.39 -0.19
#